data_AF-A0A836HUS6-F1
#
_entry.id   AF-A0A836HUS6-F1
#
_cell.length_a   1.000
_cell.length_b   1.000
_cell.length_c   1.000
_cell.angle_alpha   90.00
_cell.angle_beta   90.00
_cell.angle_gamma   90.00
#
_symmetry.space_group_name_H-M   'P 1'
#
loop_
_entity.id
_entity.type
_entity.pdbx_description
1 polymer ?
#
loop_
_entity_poly.entity_id
_entity_poly.type
_entity_poly.pdbx_seq_one_letter_code
_entity_poly.pdbx_strand_id
1 'polypeptide(L)'
;MPPSAVTERQLELRRLNHRVAKIMSAEAAHILKKKEGILSLEKYLDRKVVVSQKGHEVHGVLKGFDNNVNLVLADAELWHRNTRIRTIGACVVRGGPVNLVLSGDVAVIANPFS
;
A
#
# COMPACT_ATOMS: atom_id res chain seq x y z
N MET A 1 -23.77 24.31 -47.95
CA MET A 1 -22.76 23.25 -48.24
C MET A 1 -22.73 22.33 -47.03
N PRO A 2 -23.16 21.06 -47.14
CA PRO A 2 -23.01 20.11 -46.04
C PRO A 2 -21.53 19.83 -45.80
N PRO A 3 -21.08 19.68 -44.54
CA PRO A 3 -19.71 19.26 -44.27
C PRO A 3 -19.45 17.92 -44.96
N SER A 4 -18.36 17.83 -45.71
CA SER A 4 -17.96 16.60 -46.40
C SER A 4 -17.87 15.44 -45.40
N ALA A 5 -18.42 14.27 -45.74
CA ALA A 5 -18.41 13.06 -44.91
C ALA A 5 -17.01 12.66 -44.39
N VAL A 6 -15.95 13.11 -45.07
CA VAL A 6 -14.55 12.97 -44.65
C VAL A 6 -14.26 13.73 -43.36
N THR A 7 -14.82 14.94 -43.21
CA THR A 7 -14.62 15.82 -42.05
C THR A 7 -15.33 15.28 -40.81
N GLU A 8 -16.52 14.70 -40.98
CA GLU A 8 -17.27 14.07 -39.89
C GLU A 8 -16.57 12.81 -39.37
N ARG A 9 -16.08 11.94 -40.27
CA ARG A 9 -15.29 10.76 -39.89
C ARG A 9 -14.00 11.13 -39.15
N GLN A 10 -13.30 12.18 -39.59
CA GLN A 10 -12.10 12.68 -38.91
C GLN A 10 -12.40 13.22 -37.51
N LEU A 11 -13.56 13.87 -37.32
CA LEU A 11 -14.00 14.35 -36.01
C LEU A 11 -14.39 13.19 -35.07
N GLU A 12 -15.05 12.16 -35.58
CA GLU A 12 -15.37 10.95 -34.80
C GLU A 12 -14.11 10.20 -34.35
N LEU A 13 -13.13 10.01 -35.25
CA LEU A 13 -11.83 9.40 -34.91
C LEU A 13 -11.10 10.18 -33.81
N ARG A 14 -11.11 11.51 -33.87
CA ARG A 14 -10.54 12.36 -32.82
C ARG A 14 -11.26 12.20 -31.48
N ARG A 15 -12.60 12.14 -31.48
CA ARG A 15 -13.39 11.91 -30.27
C ARG A 15 -13.15 10.53 -29.67
N LEU A 16 -13.02 9.51 -30.52
CA LEU A 16 -12.72 8.14 -30.09
C LEU A 16 -11.33 8.06 -29.45
N ASN A 17 -10.31 8.62 -30.10
CA ASN A 17 -8.94 8.67 -29.57
C ASN A 17 -8.87 9.41 -28.23
N HIS A 18 -9.60 10.52 -28.07
CA HIS A 18 -9.65 11.23 -26.80
C HIS A 18 -10.32 10.42 -25.69
N ARG A 19 -11.40 9.68 -25.99
CA ARG A 19 -12.05 8.77 -25.04
C ARG A 19 -11.14 7.62 -24.64
N VAL A 20 -10.44 7.01 -25.60
CA VAL A 20 -9.46 5.95 -25.33
C VAL A 20 -8.34 6.47 -24.43
N ALA A 21 -7.76 7.63 -24.72
CA ALA A 21 -6.73 8.24 -23.87
C ALA A 21 -7.22 8.54 -22.44
N LYS A 22 -8.48 8.98 -22.30
CA LYS A 22 -9.09 9.25 -20.99
C LYS A 22 -9.34 7.97 -20.19
N ILE A 23 -9.73 6.87 -20.86
CA ILE A 23 -9.88 5.55 -20.24
C ILE A 23 -8.51 5.02 -19.79
N MET A 24 -7.49 5.08 -20.65
CA MET A 24 -6.13 4.66 -20.31
C MET A 24 -5.53 5.47 -19.17
N SER A 25 -5.79 6.78 -19.10
CA SER A 25 -5.35 7.65 -18.00
C SER A 25 -6.09 7.34 -16.69
N ALA A 26 -7.38 7.07 -16.74
CA ALA A 26 -8.15 6.65 -15.57
C ALA A 26 -7.72 5.28 -15.03
N GLU A 27 -7.38 4.35 -15.93
CA GLU A 27 -6.87 3.01 -15.57
C GLU A 27 -5.44 3.10 -15.01
N ALA A 28 -4.55 3.88 -15.63
CA ALA A 28 -3.23 4.16 -15.10
C ALA A 28 -3.28 4.86 -13.73
N ALA A 29 -4.19 5.83 -13.56
CA ALA A 29 -4.44 6.49 -12.28
C ALA A 29 -5.05 5.54 -11.25
N HIS A 30 -5.91 4.60 -11.65
CA HIS A 30 -6.45 3.58 -10.76
C HIS A 30 -5.38 2.58 -10.31
N ILE A 31 -4.46 2.19 -11.21
CA ILE A 31 -3.30 1.35 -10.86
C ILE A 31 -2.35 2.11 -9.92
N LEU A 32 -2.10 3.40 -10.16
CA LEU A 32 -1.31 4.27 -9.26
C LEU A 32 -1.99 4.44 -7.89
N LYS A 33 -3.31 4.64 -7.87
CA LYS A 33 -4.10 4.83 -6.65
C LYS A 33 -4.27 3.53 -5.85
N LYS A 34 -4.30 2.39 -6.52
CA LYS A 34 -4.25 1.06 -5.89
C LYS A 34 -2.88 0.81 -5.26
N LYS A 35 -1.81 1.35 -5.85
CA LYS A 35 -0.48 1.42 -5.21
C LYS A 35 -0.42 2.40 -4.04
N GLU A 36 -1.25 3.43 -3.98
CA GLU A 36 -1.34 4.30 -2.79
C GLU A 36 -2.12 3.64 -1.63
N GLY A 37 -3.07 2.75 -1.92
CA GLY A 37 -3.78 1.94 -0.92
C GLY A 37 -2.98 0.74 -0.39
N ILE A 38 -1.96 0.31 -1.14
CA ILE A 38 -0.94 -0.63 -0.68
C ILE A 38 0.15 0.24 -0.04
N LEU A 39 0.03 0.45 1.27
CA LEU A 39 0.96 1.17 2.16
C LEU A 39 2.30 1.54 1.51
N SER A 40 2.64 2.84 1.44
CA SER A 40 4.02 3.27 1.20
C SER A 40 4.90 2.93 2.41
N LEU A 41 5.16 1.63 2.64
CA LEU A 41 6.04 1.10 3.68
C LEU A 41 7.47 1.63 3.56
N GLU A 42 7.86 2.04 2.34
CA GLU A 42 9.10 2.74 2.03
C GLU A 42 9.32 3.96 2.94
N LYS A 43 8.25 4.70 3.27
CA LYS A 43 8.33 5.90 4.14
C LYS A 43 8.63 5.56 5.60
N TYR A 44 8.48 4.29 5.96
CA TYR A 44 8.65 3.77 7.31
C TYR A 44 9.89 2.88 7.45
N LEU A 45 10.68 2.73 6.38
CA LEU A 45 12.01 2.12 6.48
C LEU A 45 12.85 2.88 7.50
N ASP A 46 13.62 2.11 8.27
CA ASP A 46 14.46 2.56 9.38
C ASP A 46 13.71 3.27 10.52
N ARG A 47 12.38 3.14 10.58
CA ARG A 47 11.56 3.66 11.68
C ARG A 47 11.05 2.54 12.58
N LYS A 48 10.77 2.89 13.84
CA LYS A 48 10.13 1.99 14.79
C LYS A 48 8.66 1.80 14.44
N VAL A 49 8.26 0.56 14.28
CA VAL A 49 6.91 0.11 13.92
C VAL A 49 6.43 -0.92 14.92
N VAL A 50 5.11 -0.98 15.09
CA VAL A 50 4.41 -1.94 15.93
C VAL A 50 3.53 -2.79 15.04
N VAL A 51 3.83 -4.08 14.98
CA VAL A 51 3.11 -5.04 14.13
C VAL A 51 2.20 -5.87 15.01
N SER A 52 0.89 -5.78 14.80
CA SER A 52 -0.08 -6.59 15.57
C SER A 52 -0.50 -7.81 14.75
N GLN A 53 -0.25 -9.01 15.30
CA GLN A 53 -0.63 -10.29 14.72
C GLN A 53 -1.48 -11.06 15.73
N LYS A 54 -2.79 -11.14 15.48
CA LYS A 54 -3.76 -11.94 16.26
C LYS A 54 -3.63 -11.81 17.81
N GLY A 55 -3.39 -10.59 18.31
CA GLY A 55 -3.31 -10.31 19.75
C GLY A 55 -1.88 -10.32 20.36
N HIS A 56 -0.87 -10.59 19.54
CA HIS A 56 0.53 -10.33 19.87
C HIS A 56 1.03 -9.12 19.11
N GLU A 57 1.83 -8.29 19.77
CA GLU A 57 2.44 -7.11 19.17
C GLU A 57 3.93 -7.33 19.05
N VAL A 58 4.51 -6.97 17.91
CA VAL A 58 5.95 -6.99 17.69
C VAL A 58 6.41 -5.57 17.44
N HIS A 59 7.20 -5.04 18.36
CA HIS A 59 7.72 -3.68 18.30
C HIS A 59 9.15 -3.78 17.76
N GLY A 60 9.46 -3.17 16.62
CA GLY A 60 10.80 -3.26 16.03
C GLY A 60 11.05 -2.19 14.98
N VAL A 61 12.26 -2.13 14.44
CA VAL A 61 12.63 -1.19 13.37
C VAL A 61 12.42 -1.85 12.02
N LEU A 62 11.60 -1.26 11.16
CA LEU A 62 11.36 -1.80 9.82
C LEU A 62 12.61 -1.66 8.95
N LYS A 63 13.18 -2.78 8.52
CA LYS A 63 14.36 -2.82 7.64
C LYS A 63 14.05 -3.22 6.21
N GLY A 64 12.92 -3.87 5.99
CA GLY A 64 12.52 -4.32 4.66
C GLY A 64 11.11 -4.87 4.65
N PHE A 65 10.51 -4.92 3.47
CA PHE A 65 9.22 -5.53 3.23
C PHE A 65 9.17 -6.12 1.82
N ASP A 66 8.21 -7.01 1.57
CA ASP A 66 7.96 -7.56 0.23
C ASP A 66 6.53 -7.26 -0.25
N ASN A 67 6.22 -7.66 -1.49
CA ASN A 67 4.90 -7.50 -2.09
C ASN A 67 3.78 -8.26 -1.35
N ASN A 68 4.14 -9.20 -0.47
CA ASN A 68 3.22 -10.00 0.32
C ASN A 68 3.08 -9.48 1.76
N VAL A 69 3.61 -8.28 2.05
CA VAL A 69 3.58 -7.65 3.39
C VAL A 69 4.28 -8.52 4.44
N ASN A 70 5.31 -9.27 4.04
CA ASN A 70 6.25 -9.85 4.99
C ASN A 70 7.22 -8.75 5.44
N LEU A 71 7.28 -8.50 6.74
CA LEU A 71 8.05 -7.39 7.30
C LEU A 71 9.34 -7.91 7.93
N VAL A 72 10.47 -7.29 7.61
CA VAL A 72 11.75 -7.53 8.26
C VAL A 72 11.94 -6.48 9.33
N LEU A 73 12.02 -6.91 10.58
CA LEU A 73 12.23 -6.05 11.75
C LEU A 73 13.60 -6.31 12.37
N ALA A 74 14.31 -5.23 12.70
CA ALA A 74 15.48 -5.26 13.56
C ALA A 74 15.10 -4.83 14.99
N ASP A 75 15.87 -5.27 15.98
CA ASP A 75 15.66 -4.95 17.41
C ASP A 75 14.22 -5.17 17.88
N ALA A 76 13.61 -6.24 17.37
CA ALA A 76 12.23 -6.58 17.61
C ALA A 76 12.02 -7.10 19.05
N GLU A 77 10.91 -6.69 19.65
CA GLU A 77 10.44 -7.12 20.95
C GLU A 77 9.02 -7.65 20.82
N LEU A 78 8.72 -8.76 21.49
CA LEU A 78 7.37 -9.32 21.59
C LEU A 78 6.65 -8.71 22.78
N TRP A 79 5.44 -8.23 22.54
CA TRP A 79 4.56 -7.60 23.50
C TRP A 79 3.19 -8.29 23.50
N HIS A 80 2.56 -8.34 24.67
CA HIS A 80 1.18 -8.81 24.83
C HIS A 80 0.48 -7.93 25.86
N ARG A 81 -0.63 -7.29 25.48
CA ARG A 81 -1.41 -6.40 26.37
C ARG A 81 -0.51 -5.42 27.15
N ASN A 82 0.35 -4.70 26.44
CA ASN A 82 1.32 -3.74 26.98
C ASN A 82 2.43 -4.32 27.88
N THR A 83 2.57 -5.64 27.96
CA THR A 83 3.69 -6.29 28.66
C THR A 83 4.71 -6.80 27.67
N ARG A 84 5.98 -6.37 27.82
CA ARG A 84 7.08 -6.94 27.05
C ARG A 84 7.33 -8.38 27.50
N ILE A 85 7.09 -9.33 26.61
CA ILE A 85 7.27 -10.76 26.86
C ILE A 85 8.73 -11.15 26.70
N ARG A 86 9.37 -10.75 25.60
CA ARG A 86 10.79 -11.04 25.33
C ARG A 86 11.35 -10.18 24.21
N THR A 87 12.67 -10.01 24.19
CA THR A 87 13.40 -9.47 23.05
C THR A 87 13.65 -10.59 22.03
N ILE A 88 13.39 -10.32 20.75
CA ILE A 88 13.62 -11.25 19.64
C ILE A 88 14.90 -10.86 18.88
N GLY A 89 15.18 -9.57 18.71
CA GLY A 89 16.29 -9.09 17.87
C GLY A 89 15.86 -8.98 16.41
N ALA A 90 16.60 -9.57 15.47
CA ALA A 90 16.20 -9.56 14.07
C ALA A 90 15.14 -10.64 13.79
N CYS A 91 13.98 -10.26 13.24
CA CYS A 91 12.94 -11.21 12.88
C CYS A 91 12.22 -10.84 11.58
N VAL A 92 11.57 -11.84 11.00
CA VAL A 92 10.66 -11.66 9.87
C VAL A 92 9.25 -11.97 10.34
N VAL A 93 8.36 -10.99 10.24
CA VAL A 93 6.93 -11.18 10.50
C VAL A 93 6.29 -11.69 9.21
N ARG A 94 5.90 -12.97 9.24
CA ARG A 94 5.28 -13.67 8.11
C ARG A 94 3.79 -13.88 8.38
N GLY A 95 2.97 -13.47 7.42
CA GLY A 95 1.66 -14.11 7.20
C GLY A 95 0.42 -13.31 7.57
N GLY A 96 -0.57 -13.46 6.68
CA GLY A 96 -1.99 -13.19 6.92
C GLY A 96 -2.33 -11.70 7.08
N PRO A 97 -3.59 -11.36 7.43
CA PRO A 97 -3.98 -9.97 7.65
C PRO A 97 -3.17 -9.37 8.81
N VAL A 98 -2.11 -8.64 8.48
CA VAL A 98 -1.25 -7.93 9.43
C VAL A 98 -1.82 -6.52 9.60
N ASN A 99 -2.15 -6.14 10.83
CA ASN A 99 -2.45 -4.74 11.15
C ASN A 99 -1.13 -4.07 11.56
N LEU A 100 -0.65 -3.14 10.73
CA LEU A 100 0.53 -2.33 11.01
C LEU A 100 0.13 -1.05 11.75
N VAL A 101 0.78 -0.79 12.87
CA VAL A 101 0.64 0.44 13.66
C VAL A 101 2.02 1.11 13.72
N LEU A 102 2.07 2.42 13.48
CA LEU A 102 3.32 3.17 13.41
C LEU A 102 3.48 4.03 14.66
N SER A 103 4.70 4.11 15.22
CA SER A 103 4.96 4.81 16.48
C SER A 103 5.12 6.34 16.37
N GLY A 104 4.82 6.95 15.21
CA GLY A 104 4.74 8.40 15.04
C GLY A 104 3.41 8.77 14.41
N ASP A 105 2.67 9.70 15.03
CA ASP A 105 1.27 10.06 14.74
C ASP A 105 0.43 8.85 14.32
N VAL A 106 -0.19 8.23 15.33
CA VAL A 106 -0.94 6.96 15.28
C VAL A 106 -2.04 6.98 14.21
N ALA A 107 -1.67 6.69 12.97
CA ALA A 107 -2.58 6.29 11.91
C ALA A 107 -2.70 4.76 11.98
N VAL A 108 -3.80 4.28 12.56
CA VAL A 108 -4.15 2.86 12.46
C VAL A 108 -4.58 2.60 11.03
N ILE A 109 -3.76 1.85 10.30
CA ILE A 109 -4.09 1.47 8.93
C ILE A 109 -5.02 0.27 9.02
N ALA A 110 -6.32 0.53 8.87
CA ALA A 110 -7.33 -0.52 8.78
C ALA A 110 -7.08 -1.36 7.54
N ASN A 111 -7.19 -2.69 7.68
CA ASN A 111 -7.08 -3.61 6.56
C ASN A 111 -8.16 -3.29 5.50
N PRO A 112 -7.79 -2.94 4.26
CA PRO A 112 -8.77 -2.64 3.21
C PRO A 112 -9.43 -3.90 2.61
N PHE A 113 -9.04 -5.10 3.05
CA PHE A 113 -9.55 -6.39 2.60
C PHE A 113 -10.41 -7.11 3.65
N SER A 114 -10.89 -6.41 4.68
CA SER A 114 -11.87 -6.92 5.66
C SER A 114 -13.29 -6.88 5.12
#